data_AF-A0A8H5IHZ7-F1
#
_entry.id   AF-A0A8H5IHZ7-F1
#
_cell.length_a   1.000
_cell.length_b   1.000
_cell.length_c   1.000
_cell.angle_alpha   90.00
_cell.angle_beta   90.00
_cell.angle_gamma   90.00
#
_symmetry.space_group_name_H-M   'P 1'
#
loop_
_entity.id
_entity.type
_entity.pdbx_description
1 polymer ?
#
loop_
_entity_poly.entity_id
_entity_poly.type
_entity_poly.pdbx_seq_one_letter_code
_entity_poly.pdbx_strand_id
1 'polypeptide(L)'
;MATDSTSSPQGLGTLTTTRNDASLTRRERKRASDRMSQQASRAKTKAYIAHLERSVARLTEAQSNSGPALSEQLRQQFDEIASLKQALAQIAKLATNPISKQHPHGGLDDRIHSTSAASNDNGSRHVPDAYNPACHPHQESLDRLYPALDLNCGDKQRDYFQAFSQALDTIEDDARGHAFSDPEIDDDINIRAVLDGWDAARAKNPFDIGWLMLRTVDEGFLWRSGAVERMAMLRVIRSMFMVLVLVEYDP
;
A
#
# COMPACT_ATOMS: atom_id res chain seq x y z
N MET A 1 -6.06 26.35 105.46
CA MET A 1 -6.14 25.08 104.69
C MET A 1 -7.26 25.31 103.67
N ALA A 2 -6.98 25.46 102.37
CA ALA A 2 -6.53 24.41 101.43
C ALA A 2 -7.66 23.36 101.24
N THR A 3 -8.24 23.13 100.05
CA THR A 3 -7.96 23.63 98.68
C THR A 3 -9.23 23.70 97.82
N ASP A 4 -9.19 24.59 96.82
CA ASP A 4 -10.10 24.64 95.65
C ASP A 4 -9.99 23.36 94.77
N SER A 5 -11.03 23.03 94.01
CA SER A 5 -10.97 22.30 92.73
C SER A 5 -12.35 22.17 92.07
N THR A 6 -12.75 23.19 91.31
CA THR A 6 -13.72 23.01 90.22
C THR A 6 -13.06 22.22 89.08
N SER A 7 -13.54 21.02 88.75
CA SER A 7 -13.03 20.24 87.61
C SER A 7 -14.12 19.90 86.59
N SER A 8 -14.09 20.63 85.47
CA SER A 8 -14.80 20.22 84.25
C SER A 8 -14.02 19.11 83.53
N PRO A 9 -14.65 18.02 83.09
CA PRO A 9 -14.02 17.11 82.13
C PRO A 9 -14.01 17.78 80.75
N GLN A 10 -12.85 18.30 80.35
CA GLN A 10 -12.63 18.83 79.00
C GLN A 10 -12.72 17.71 77.95
N GLY A 11 -13.21 18.05 76.75
CA GLY A 11 -13.50 17.07 75.71
C GLY A 11 -12.26 16.44 75.08
N LEU A 12 -12.13 15.11 75.21
CA LEU A 12 -11.26 14.27 74.38
C LEU A 12 -12.13 13.28 73.56
N GLY A 13 -12.64 13.74 72.43
CA GLY A 13 -13.47 12.87 71.56
C GLY A 13 -13.61 13.30 70.08
N THR A 14 -13.26 14.54 69.73
CA THR A 14 -13.59 15.14 68.42
C THR A 14 -12.54 14.96 67.32
N LEU A 15 -11.33 14.47 67.63
CA LEU A 15 -10.20 14.42 66.67
C LEU A 15 -10.08 13.12 65.87
N THR A 16 -10.72 12.04 66.30
CA THR A 16 -10.67 10.72 65.62
C THR A 16 -11.76 10.55 64.57
N THR A 17 -12.97 11.04 64.85
CA THR A 17 -14.14 10.97 63.96
C THR A 17 -13.90 11.66 62.62
N THR A 18 -13.36 12.89 62.64
CA THR A 18 -13.17 13.72 61.44
C THR A 18 -12.21 13.09 60.41
N ARG A 19 -11.18 12.38 60.85
CA ARG A 19 -10.26 11.64 59.96
C ARG A 19 -10.93 10.44 59.31
N ASN A 20 -11.79 9.75 60.05
CA ASN A 20 -12.56 8.62 59.52
C ASN A 20 -13.61 9.12 58.50
N ASP A 21 -14.33 10.20 58.78
CA ASP A 21 -15.31 10.79 57.85
C ASP A 21 -14.64 11.31 56.56
N ALA A 22 -13.47 11.94 56.66
CA ALA A 22 -12.65 12.32 55.50
C ALA A 22 -12.23 11.09 54.67
N SER A 23 -11.97 9.94 55.32
CA SER A 23 -11.66 8.68 54.62
C SER A 23 -12.89 8.04 53.97
N LEU A 24 -14.06 8.10 54.62
CA LEU A 24 -15.32 7.56 54.13
C LEU A 24 -15.81 8.36 52.93
N THR A 25 -15.83 9.69 53.02
CA THR A 25 -16.17 10.59 51.90
C THR A 25 -15.21 10.43 50.72
N ARG A 26 -13.90 10.26 50.96
CA ARG A 26 -12.93 9.91 49.89
C ARG A 26 -13.25 8.57 49.23
N ARG A 27 -13.59 7.54 50.02
CA ARG A 27 -13.97 6.21 49.50
C ARG A 27 -15.28 6.26 48.72
N GLU A 28 -16.24 7.07 49.16
CA GLU A 28 -17.50 7.28 48.46
C GLU A 28 -17.32 8.02 47.13
N ARG A 29 -16.55 9.12 47.10
CA ARG A 29 -16.17 9.79 45.84
C ARG A 29 -15.50 8.82 44.86
N LYS A 30 -14.60 7.93 45.35
CA LYS A 30 -14.00 6.87 44.51
C LYS A 30 -15.06 5.89 43.97
N ARG A 31 -16.01 5.41 44.79
CA ARG A 31 -17.12 4.55 44.31
C ARG A 31 -18.01 5.26 43.30
N ALA A 32 -18.29 6.56 43.47
CA ALA A 32 -19.08 7.33 42.52
C ALA A 32 -18.38 7.47 41.17
N SER A 33 -17.09 7.83 41.18
CA SER A 33 -16.25 7.89 39.98
C SER A 33 -16.13 6.55 39.27
N ASP A 34 -16.00 5.45 40.02
CA ASP A 34 -15.93 4.10 39.46
C ASP A 34 -17.25 3.71 38.76
N ARG A 35 -18.41 3.96 39.40
CA ARG A 35 -19.72 3.76 38.79
C ARG A 35 -19.91 4.58 37.50
N MET A 36 -19.48 5.85 37.49
CA MET A 36 -19.54 6.69 36.29
C MET A 36 -18.64 6.16 35.17
N SER A 37 -17.42 5.70 35.50
CA SER A 37 -16.51 5.06 34.54
C SER A 37 -17.10 3.78 33.94
N GLN A 38 -17.67 2.90 34.78
CA GLN A 38 -18.34 1.69 34.33
C GLN A 38 -19.56 1.99 33.45
N GLN A 39 -20.38 2.97 33.81
CA GLN A 39 -21.53 3.41 33.00
C GLN A 39 -21.08 3.97 31.65
N ALA A 40 -20.04 4.81 31.62
CA ALA A 40 -19.47 5.36 30.40
C ALA A 40 -18.89 4.26 29.49
N SER A 41 -18.20 3.27 30.06
CA SER A 41 -17.69 2.11 29.33
C SER A 41 -18.84 1.29 28.70
N ARG A 42 -19.86 0.92 29.50
CA ARG A 42 -21.05 0.21 29.00
C ARG A 42 -21.81 1.01 27.94
N ALA A 43 -21.90 2.33 28.08
CA ALA A 43 -22.54 3.20 27.09
C ALA A 43 -21.76 3.20 25.76
N LYS A 44 -20.42 3.27 25.80
CA LYS A 44 -19.56 3.12 24.60
C LYS A 44 -19.77 1.77 23.93
N THR A 45 -19.75 0.67 24.68
CA THR A 45 -20.01 -0.67 24.14
C THR A 45 -21.39 -0.76 23.48
N LYS A 46 -22.45 -0.25 24.12
CA LYS A 46 -23.80 -0.23 23.56
C LYS A 46 -23.89 0.61 22.27
N ALA A 47 -23.25 1.78 22.25
CA ALA A 47 -23.21 2.63 21.06
C ALA A 47 -22.44 1.98 19.90
N TYR A 48 -21.34 1.27 20.21
CA TYR A 48 -20.56 0.53 19.22
C TYR A 48 -21.35 -0.66 18.63
N ILE A 49 -22.03 -1.44 19.47
CA ILE A 49 -22.93 -2.52 19.03
C ILE A 49 -24.00 -1.97 18.08
N ALA A 50 -24.71 -0.91 18.48
CA ALA A 50 -25.74 -0.28 17.63
C ALA A 50 -25.19 0.30 16.31
N HIS A 51 -23.93 0.74 16.29
CA HIS A 51 -23.26 1.16 15.06
C HIS A 51 -22.94 -0.03 14.14
N LEU A 52 -22.46 -1.14 14.70
CA LEU A 52 -22.19 -2.38 13.95
C LEU A 52 -23.49 -2.94 13.37
N GLU A 53 -24.55 -3.07 14.17
CA GLU A 53 -25.88 -3.52 13.74
C GLU A 53 -26.40 -2.69 12.55
N ARG A 54 -26.33 -1.35 12.64
CA ARG A 54 -26.71 -0.45 11.54
C ARG A 54 -25.81 -0.56 10.30
N SER A 55 -24.56 -0.97 10.47
CA SER A 55 -23.63 -1.12 9.35
C SER A 55 -23.83 -2.45 8.64
N VAL A 56 -24.08 -3.53 9.39
CA VAL A 56 -24.50 -4.84 8.84
C VAL A 56 -25.83 -4.72 8.08
N ALA A 57 -26.82 -4.03 8.64
CA ALA A 57 -28.10 -3.80 7.96
C ALA A 57 -27.91 -3.10 6.60
N ARG A 58 -27.20 -1.97 6.57
CA ARG A 58 -26.91 -1.22 5.33
C ARG A 58 -26.13 -2.04 4.30
N LEU A 59 -25.15 -2.83 4.73
CA LEU A 59 -24.38 -3.71 3.83
C LEU A 59 -25.26 -4.82 3.26
N THR A 60 -26.15 -5.39 4.07
CA THR A 60 -27.09 -6.44 3.63
C THR A 60 -28.11 -5.89 2.62
N GLU A 61 -28.68 -4.71 2.89
CA GLU A 61 -29.59 -4.00 1.97
C GLU A 61 -28.89 -3.63 0.65
N ALA A 62 -27.65 -3.13 0.71
CA ALA A 62 -26.88 -2.83 -0.50
C ALA A 62 -26.59 -4.09 -1.32
N GLN A 63 -26.23 -5.20 -0.66
CA GLN A 63 -25.96 -6.48 -1.32
C GLN A 63 -27.22 -7.07 -1.98
N SER A 64 -28.37 -7.03 -1.30
CA SER A 64 -29.64 -7.53 -1.86
C SER A 64 -30.11 -6.73 -3.07
N ASN A 65 -29.83 -5.41 -3.09
CA ASN A 65 -30.27 -4.52 -4.16
C ASN A 65 -29.30 -4.51 -5.35
N SER A 66 -28.00 -4.72 -5.13
CA SER A 66 -26.98 -4.70 -6.20
C SER A 66 -26.93 -5.99 -7.01
N GLY A 67 -27.19 -7.14 -6.38
CA GLY A 67 -27.21 -8.46 -7.05
C GLY A 67 -28.12 -8.55 -8.29
N PRO A 68 -29.43 -8.22 -8.20
CA PRO A 68 -30.32 -8.29 -9.35
C PRO A 68 -29.92 -7.31 -10.47
N ALA A 69 -29.56 -6.06 -10.13
CA ALA A 69 -29.15 -5.06 -11.10
C ALA A 69 -27.89 -5.48 -11.88
N LEU A 70 -26.88 -6.03 -11.20
CA LEU A 70 -25.67 -6.57 -11.85
C LEU A 70 -25.99 -7.77 -12.75
N SER A 71 -26.90 -8.66 -12.33
CA SER A 71 -27.30 -9.81 -13.14
C SER A 71 -28.08 -9.42 -14.40
N GLU A 72 -28.89 -8.36 -14.32
CA GLU A 72 -29.63 -7.81 -15.46
C GLU A 72 -28.69 -7.07 -16.43
N GLN A 73 -27.76 -6.27 -15.91
CA GLN A 73 -26.71 -5.62 -16.70
C GLN A 73 -25.79 -6.64 -17.40
N LEU A 74 -25.43 -7.73 -16.73
CA LEU A 74 -24.64 -8.82 -17.32
C LEU A 74 -25.42 -9.50 -18.46
N ARG A 75 -26.74 -9.70 -18.30
CA ARG A 75 -27.59 -10.29 -19.35
C ARG A 75 -27.70 -9.36 -20.57
N GLN A 76 -27.86 -8.06 -20.32
CA GLN A 76 -27.87 -7.04 -21.39
C GLN A 76 -26.56 -7.01 -22.18
N GLN A 77 -25.41 -7.13 -21.50
CA GLN A 77 -24.10 -7.24 -22.16
C GLN A 77 -23.97 -8.53 -23.00
N PHE A 78 -24.50 -9.67 -22.55
CA PHE A 78 -24.53 -10.89 -23.36
C PHE A 78 -25.38 -10.74 -24.63
N ASP A 79 -26.55 -10.11 -24.53
CA ASP A 79 -27.44 -9.84 -25.68
C ASP A 79 -26.79 -8.87 -26.68
N GLU A 80 -26.10 -7.82 -26.20
CA GLU A 80 -25.32 -6.89 -27.03
C GLU A 80 -24.17 -7.59 -27.77
N ILE A 81 -23.39 -8.42 -27.07
CA ILE A 81 -22.31 -9.23 -27.68
C ILE A 81 -22.86 -10.18 -28.75
N ALA A 82 -24.02 -10.81 -28.52
CA ALA A 82 -24.67 -11.67 -29.51
C ALA A 82 -25.10 -10.89 -30.76
N SER A 83 -25.69 -9.70 -30.57
CA SER A 83 -26.12 -8.80 -31.65
C SER A 83 -24.93 -8.30 -32.48
N LEU A 84 -23.85 -7.82 -31.82
CA LEU A 84 -22.63 -7.37 -32.49
C LEU A 84 -21.96 -8.50 -33.30
N LYS A 85 -21.91 -9.73 -32.77
CA LYS A 85 -21.43 -10.90 -33.51
C LYS A 85 -22.30 -11.21 -34.73
N GLN A 86 -23.63 -11.07 -34.62
CA GLN A 86 -24.54 -11.26 -35.75
C GLN A 86 -24.35 -10.17 -36.82
N ALA A 87 -24.16 -8.90 -36.43
CA ALA A 87 -23.87 -7.80 -37.35
C ALA A 87 -22.53 -8.01 -38.09
N LEU A 88 -21.47 -8.38 -37.38
CA LEU A 88 -20.18 -8.73 -37.98
C LEU A 88 -20.30 -9.91 -38.96
N ALA A 89 -21.08 -10.94 -38.64
CA ALA A 89 -21.35 -12.06 -39.55
C ALA A 89 -22.15 -11.66 -40.80
N GLN A 90 -23.02 -10.64 -40.72
CA GLN A 90 -23.70 -10.07 -41.90
C GLN A 90 -22.73 -9.26 -42.77
N ILE A 91 -21.90 -8.41 -42.16
CA ILE A 91 -20.86 -7.63 -42.87
C ILE A 91 -19.89 -8.57 -43.59
N ALA A 92 -19.42 -9.63 -42.94
CA ALA A 92 -18.56 -10.64 -43.55
C ALA A 92 -19.21 -11.28 -44.79
N LYS A 93 -20.49 -11.68 -44.70
CA LYS A 93 -21.24 -12.24 -45.84
C LYS A 93 -21.36 -11.27 -47.02
N LEU A 94 -21.55 -9.98 -46.76
CA LEU A 94 -21.63 -8.95 -47.79
C LEU A 94 -20.26 -8.70 -48.45
N ALA A 95 -19.18 -8.70 -47.66
CA ALA A 95 -17.81 -8.55 -48.14
C ALA A 95 -17.30 -9.75 -48.97
N THR A 96 -17.85 -10.96 -48.76
CA THR A 96 -17.48 -12.16 -49.53
C THR A 96 -18.08 -12.27 -50.93
N ASN A 97 -18.86 -11.29 -51.40
CA ASN A 97 -19.34 -11.27 -52.78
C ASN A 97 -18.22 -10.79 -53.73
N PRO A 98 -17.81 -11.58 -54.74
CA PRO A 98 -16.53 -11.35 -55.42
C PRO A 98 -16.58 -10.23 -56.47
N ILE A 99 -15.95 -9.10 -56.16
CA ILE A 99 -15.49 -8.15 -57.19
C ILE A 99 -14.26 -8.78 -57.87
N SER A 100 -14.45 -9.21 -59.11
CA SER A 100 -13.44 -9.87 -59.92
C SER A 100 -12.83 -8.89 -60.93
N LYS A 101 -11.50 -8.69 -60.89
CA LYS A 101 -10.58 -8.87 -62.04
C LYS A 101 -9.14 -8.32 -61.81
N GLN A 102 -8.18 -9.26 -61.81
CA GLN A 102 -6.94 -9.30 -62.63
C GLN A 102 -5.66 -8.47 -62.31
N HIS A 103 -4.56 -9.24 -62.26
CA HIS A 103 -3.08 -9.02 -62.22
C HIS A 103 -2.46 -8.58 -63.60
N PRO A 104 -1.11 -8.55 -63.85
CA PRO A 104 0.12 -8.17 -63.09
C PRO A 104 1.21 -7.38 -63.95
N HIS A 105 2.53 -7.50 -63.61
CA HIS A 105 3.79 -6.98 -64.23
C HIS A 105 4.21 -5.53 -63.88
N GLY A 106 5.47 -5.12 -63.64
CA GLY A 106 6.81 -5.77 -63.58
C GLY A 106 7.82 -5.18 -64.61
N GLY A 107 9.09 -4.81 -64.33
CA GLY A 107 9.97 -4.83 -63.13
C GLY A 107 11.37 -4.22 -63.44
N LEU A 108 12.45 -4.52 -62.65
CA LEU A 108 13.88 -4.09 -62.79
C LEU A 108 14.15 -2.59 -62.42
N ASP A 109 15.32 -2.08 -61.99
CA ASP A 109 16.66 -2.65 -61.68
C ASP A 109 17.54 -1.70 -60.78
N ASP A 110 18.78 -2.15 -60.46
CA ASP A 110 19.97 -1.41 -59.94
C ASP A 110 19.96 -0.78 -58.52
N ARG A 111 21.09 -0.60 -57.82
CA ARG A 111 22.35 -1.34 -57.58
C ARG A 111 23.23 -0.49 -56.64
N ILE A 112 23.70 -1.08 -55.54
CA ILE A 112 25.06 -0.93 -54.94
C ILE A 112 25.63 0.50 -54.72
N HIS A 113 25.98 0.82 -53.47
CA HIS A 113 27.39 0.99 -53.07
C HIS A 113 27.59 0.81 -51.56
N SER A 114 28.61 0.02 -51.20
CA SER A 114 28.96 -0.36 -49.83
C SER A 114 30.08 0.51 -49.26
N THR A 115 30.14 0.66 -47.93
CA THR A 115 31.40 0.90 -47.21
C THR A 115 31.53 -0.03 -46.01
N SER A 116 32.77 -0.39 -45.69
CA SER A 116 33.16 -1.61 -44.99
C SER A 116 33.23 -1.53 -43.46
N ALA A 117 33.05 -2.70 -42.87
CA ALA A 117 33.36 -3.08 -41.50
C ALA A 117 34.75 -2.65 -40.98
N ALA A 118 34.87 -2.59 -39.65
CA ALA A 118 36.09 -2.90 -38.93
C ALA A 118 35.74 -3.76 -37.69
N SER A 119 36.17 -5.01 -37.70
CA SER A 119 36.09 -5.93 -36.57
C SER A 119 37.16 -5.60 -35.54
N ASN A 120 36.91 -5.84 -34.26
CA ASN A 120 37.94 -6.31 -33.34
C ASN A 120 37.31 -7.18 -32.27
N ASP A 121 37.58 -8.48 -32.37
CA ASP A 121 37.36 -9.45 -31.30
C ASP A 121 38.50 -9.31 -30.29
N ASN A 122 38.17 -9.37 -29.00
CA ASN A 122 39.13 -9.71 -27.96
C ASN A 122 38.37 -10.24 -26.75
N GLY A 123 38.14 -11.55 -26.75
CA GLY A 123 37.45 -12.22 -25.67
C GLY A 123 38.17 -12.10 -24.32
N SER A 124 37.44 -11.64 -23.31
CA SER A 124 37.64 -12.08 -21.93
C SER A 124 36.26 -12.37 -21.33
N ARG A 125 36.05 -13.61 -20.88
CA ARG A 125 34.84 -13.99 -20.15
C ARG A 125 34.91 -13.39 -18.75
N HIS A 126 34.50 -12.13 -18.60
CA HIS A 126 34.18 -11.60 -17.28
C HIS A 126 32.84 -12.17 -16.85
N VAL A 127 32.86 -13.03 -15.83
CA VAL A 127 31.67 -13.30 -15.03
C VAL A 127 31.25 -11.96 -14.42
N PRO A 128 29.98 -11.52 -14.51
CA PRO A 128 29.53 -10.37 -13.73
C PRO A 128 29.70 -10.73 -12.26
N ASP A 129 30.65 -10.07 -11.58
CA ASP A 129 30.78 -10.21 -10.13
C ASP A 129 29.47 -9.79 -9.47
N ALA A 130 29.05 -10.55 -8.45
CA ALA A 130 27.83 -10.28 -7.71
C ALA A 130 27.83 -8.82 -7.22
N TYR A 131 26.71 -8.12 -7.42
CA TYR A 131 26.54 -6.71 -7.08
C TYR A 131 27.00 -6.43 -5.65
N ASN A 132 28.08 -5.65 -5.51
CA ASN A 132 28.65 -5.28 -4.22
C ASN A 132 28.12 -3.89 -3.82
N PRO A 133 27.14 -3.80 -2.90
CA PRO A 133 26.47 -2.54 -2.57
C PRO A 133 27.34 -1.52 -1.82
N ALA A 134 28.62 -1.83 -1.56
CA ALA A 134 29.50 -1.00 -0.72
C ALA A 134 30.10 0.24 -1.42
N CYS A 135 30.06 0.37 -2.76
CA CYS A 135 30.89 1.35 -3.48
C CYS A 135 30.23 2.67 -3.91
N HIS A 136 28.89 2.79 -3.93
CA HIS A 136 28.21 4.04 -4.35
C HIS A 136 27.04 4.47 -3.43
N PRO A 137 27.31 4.92 -2.19
CA PRO A 137 26.25 5.30 -1.23
C PRO A 137 25.55 6.64 -1.55
N HIS A 138 25.87 7.29 -2.66
CA HIS A 138 25.33 8.60 -3.03
C HIS A 138 24.72 8.60 -4.45
N GLN A 139 23.41 8.79 -4.49
CA GLN A 139 22.64 9.26 -5.66
C GLN A 139 22.30 8.23 -6.77
N GLU A 140 22.01 6.98 -6.41
CA GLU A 140 21.17 6.12 -7.25
C GLU A 140 19.68 6.46 -7.03
N SER A 141 19.04 6.89 -8.13
CA SER A 141 17.58 7.08 -8.27
C SER A 141 17.04 5.99 -9.18
N LEU A 142 15.79 5.57 -8.98
CA LEU A 142 15.15 4.57 -9.83
C LEU A 142 15.21 4.98 -11.32
N ASP A 143 14.99 6.27 -11.61
CA ASP A 143 15.03 6.84 -12.97
C ASP A 143 16.38 6.64 -13.68
N ARG A 144 17.48 6.46 -12.94
CA ARG A 144 18.82 6.23 -13.51
C ARG A 144 19.04 4.77 -13.88
N LEU A 145 18.46 3.85 -13.11
CA LEU A 145 18.56 2.41 -13.33
C LEU A 145 17.55 1.97 -14.40
N TYR A 146 16.33 2.51 -14.36
CA TYR A 146 15.24 2.18 -15.29
C TYR A 146 14.59 3.46 -15.87
N PRO A 147 15.23 4.15 -16.83
CA PRO A 147 14.71 5.38 -17.43
C PRO A 147 13.35 5.22 -18.15
N ALA A 148 12.92 3.98 -18.40
CA ALA A 148 11.63 3.65 -18.99
C ALA A 148 10.47 3.63 -17.97
N LEU A 149 10.75 3.61 -16.66
CA LEU A 149 9.73 3.53 -15.61
C LEU A 149 9.32 4.92 -15.12
N ASP A 150 8.24 5.49 -15.67
CA ASP A 150 7.61 6.71 -15.16
C ASP A 150 6.61 6.38 -14.03
N LEU A 151 7.11 6.13 -12.82
CA LEU A 151 6.30 5.94 -11.61
C LEU A 151 5.86 7.26 -10.96
N ASN A 152 6.41 8.41 -11.36
CA ASN A 152 6.09 9.71 -10.75
C ASN A 152 4.63 10.11 -10.99
N CYS A 153 3.80 10.08 -9.95
CA CYS A 153 2.42 10.54 -10.04
C CYS A 153 2.39 12.07 -10.32
N GLY A 154 1.71 12.46 -11.38
CA GLY A 154 1.48 13.86 -11.74
C GLY A 154 0.16 13.99 -12.48
N ASP A 155 -0.20 15.21 -12.92
CA ASP A 155 -1.51 15.52 -13.52
C ASP A 155 -1.75 14.92 -14.93
N LYS A 156 -0.91 13.97 -15.36
CA LYS A 156 -1.07 13.22 -16.59
C LYS A 156 -2.23 12.22 -16.43
N GLN A 157 -3.20 12.25 -17.35
CA GLN A 157 -4.18 11.17 -17.50
C GLN A 157 -3.47 9.89 -17.98
N ARG A 158 -3.05 9.04 -17.04
CA ARG A 158 -2.43 7.73 -17.31
C ARG A 158 -2.93 6.70 -16.30
N ASP A 159 -2.90 5.43 -16.69
CA ASP A 159 -3.18 4.34 -15.76
C ASP A 159 -1.96 4.11 -14.84
N TYR A 160 -2.10 4.51 -13.58
CA TYR A 160 -1.08 4.31 -12.56
C TYR A 160 -0.91 2.82 -12.19
N PHE A 161 -1.98 2.03 -12.27
CA PHE A 161 -1.91 0.59 -12.03
C PHE A 161 -1.07 -0.08 -13.12
N GLN A 162 -1.30 0.26 -14.39
CA GLN A 162 -0.47 -0.26 -15.49
C GLN A 162 1.01 0.14 -15.37
N ALA A 163 1.30 1.40 -15.01
CA ALA A 163 2.68 1.86 -14.78
C ALA A 163 3.36 1.14 -13.60
N PHE A 164 2.61 0.88 -12.53
CA PHE A 164 3.09 0.16 -11.35
C PHE A 164 3.33 -1.33 -11.62
N SER A 165 2.39 -2.01 -12.30
CA SER A 165 2.58 -3.40 -12.74
C SER A 165 3.78 -3.54 -13.67
N GLN A 166 3.92 -2.65 -14.67
CA GLN A 166 5.08 -2.68 -15.57
C GLN A 166 6.41 -2.48 -14.80
N ALA A 167 6.42 -1.67 -13.74
CA ALA A 167 7.59 -1.52 -12.88
C ALA A 167 7.90 -2.77 -12.06
N LEU A 168 6.88 -3.46 -11.54
CA LEU A 168 7.07 -4.75 -10.88
C LEU A 168 7.67 -5.77 -11.85
N ASP A 169 7.06 -5.98 -13.02
CA ASP A 169 7.52 -6.94 -14.02
C ASP A 169 8.98 -6.65 -14.44
N THR A 170 9.30 -5.38 -14.75
CA THR A 170 10.64 -4.97 -15.20
C THR A 170 11.70 -5.14 -14.12
N ILE A 171 11.34 -4.93 -12.86
CA ILE A 171 12.27 -5.07 -11.73
C ILE A 171 12.37 -6.55 -11.32
N GLU A 172 11.33 -7.36 -11.45
CA GLU A 172 11.33 -8.81 -11.19
C GLU A 172 12.29 -9.54 -12.12
N ASP A 173 12.25 -9.25 -13.43
CA ASP A 173 13.17 -9.79 -14.44
C ASP A 173 14.67 -9.53 -14.09
N ASP A 174 14.97 -8.40 -13.42
CA ASP A 174 16.32 -8.00 -13.03
C ASP A 174 16.65 -8.31 -11.55
N ALA A 175 15.63 -8.60 -10.72
CA ALA A 175 15.75 -8.78 -9.26
C ALA A 175 16.73 -9.88 -8.85
N ARG A 176 16.91 -10.87 -9.73
CA ARG A 176 17.88 -11.97 -9.58
C ARG A 176 19.34 -11.49 -9.41
N GLY A 177 19.66 -10.25 -9.79
CA GLY A 177 20.98 -9.63 -9.60
C GLY A 177 21.15 -8.79 -8.32
N HIS A 178 20.08 -8.52 -7.57
CA HIS A 178 20.07 -7.53 -6.48
C HIS A 178 20.02 -8.16 -5.09
N ALA A 179 20.72 -7.56 -4.13
CA ALA A 179 20.62 -7.91 -2.72
C ALA A 179 19.53 -7.08 -2.04
N PHE A 180 18.64 -7.73 -1.30
CA PHE A 180 17.53 -7.09 -0.58
C PHE A 180 17.82 -6.96 0.92
N SER A 181 17.27 -5.91 1.56
CA SER A 181 17.40 -5.69 3.00
C SER A 181 16.57 -6.65 3.85
N ASP A 182 17.10 -6.98 5.04
CA ASP A 182 16.47 -7.86 6.01
C ASP A 182 15.15 -7.28 6.57
N PRO A 183 14.20 -8.11 7.05
CA PRO A 183 12.90 -7.65 7.58
C PRO A 183 12.97 -6.61 8.70
N GLU A 184 14.00 -6.67 9.56
CA GLU A 184 14.21 -5.68 10.63
C GLU A 184 14.67 -4.32 10.07
N ILE A 185 15.45 -4.35 8.99
CA ILE A 185 15.92 -3.15 8.28
C ILE A 185 14.77 -2.55 7.46
N ASP A 186 13.96 -3.39 6.81
CA ASP A 186 12.74 -2.99 6.11
C ASP A 186 11.76 -2.23 7.03
N ASP A 187 11.55 -2.75 8.23
CA ASP A 187 10.68 -2.14 9.24
C ASP A 187 11.21 -0.77 9.68
N ASP A 188 12.52 -0.65 9.90
CA ASP A 188 13.20 0.59 10.28
C ASP A 188 13.23 1.63 9.13
N ILE A 189 13.44 1.19 7.88
CA ILE A 189 13.32 2.04 6.68
C ILE A 189 11.90 2.57 6.56
N ASN A 190 10.88 1.71 6.66
CA ASN A 190 9.47 2.10 6.53
C ASN A 190 9.08 3.16 7.57
N ILE A 191 9.34 2.87 8.86
CA ILE A 191 8.98 3.76 9.97
C ILE A 191 9.71 5.10 9.83
N ARG A 192 11.03 5.09 9.54
CA ARG A 192 11.81 6.33 9.39
C ARG A 192 11.40 7.12 8.16
N ALA A 193 11.12 6.46 7.02
CA ALA A 193 10.71 7.12 5.78
C ALA A 193 9.37 7.85 5.93
N VAL A 194 8.46 7.31 6.75
CA VAL A 194 7.15 7.93 6.99
C VAL A 194 7.20 9.02 8.05
N LEU A 195 7.97 8.84 9.14
CA LEU A 195 8.02 9.79 10.26
C LEU A 195 9.06 10.90 10.08
N ASP A 196 10.29 10.56 9.68
CA ASP A 196 11.43 11.47 9.58
C ASP A 196 11.78 11.84 8.11
N GLY A 197 11.20 11.11 7.14
CA GLY A 197 11.39 11.33 5.70
C GLY A 197 12.38 10.37 5.04
N TRP A 198 12.25 10.22 3.72
CA TRP A 198 13.05 9.28 2.92
C TRP A 198 14.56 9.50 2.99
N ASP A 199 15.01 10.74 3.12
CA ASP A 199 16.44 11.05 3.20
C ASP A 199 17.02 10.68 4.58
N ALA A 200 16.23 10.79 5.65
CA ALA A 200 16.62 10.32 6.98
C ALA A 200 16.67 8.78 7.04
N ALA A 201 15.72 8.10 6.39
CA ALA A 201 15.76 6.64 6.20
C ALA A 201 17.04 6.20 5.46
N ARG A 202 17.34 6.84 4.32
CA ARG A 202 18.52 6.54 3.50
C ARG A 202 19.85 6.84 4.19
N ALA A 203 19.91 7.89 5.00
CA ALA A 203 21.11 8.23 5.77
C ALA A 203 21.47 7.16 6.82
N LYS A 204 20.51 6.32 7.22
CA LYS A 204 20.70 5.25 8.21
C LYS A 204 20.90 3.88 7.55
N ASN A 205 20.07 3.53 6.57
CA ASN A 205 20.13 2.25 5.86
C ASN A 205 20.16 2.50 4.33
N PRO A 206 21.09 1.88 3.57
CA PRO A 206 21.06 1.97 2.11
C PRO A 206 19.78 1.32 1.56
N PHE A 207 19.28 1.82 0.43
CA PHE A 207 18.07 1.29 -0.19
C PHE A 207 18.45 0.28 -1.27
N ASP A 208 17.85 -0.91 -1.20
CA ASP A 208 17.80 -1.83 -2.34
C ASP A 208 16.83 -1.33 -3.43
N ILE A 209 16.77 -2.05 -4.55
CA ILE A 209 15.92 -1.68 -5.69
C ILE A 209 14.42 -1.60 -5.34
N GLY A 210 13.94 -2.49 -4.46
CA GLY A 210 12.56 -2.46 -3.98
C GLY A 210 12.26 -1.19 -3.18
N TRP A 211 13.21 -0.75 -2.32
CA TRP A 211 13.07 0.51 -1.57
C TRP A 211 13.21 1.76 -2.44
N LEU A 212 14.00 1.73 -3.53
CA LEU A 212 14.02 2.78 -4.54
C LEU A 212 12.66 2.89 -5.26
N MET A 213 12.05 1.76 -5.62
CA MET A 213 10.71 1.72 -6.23
C MET A 213 9.65 2.25 -5.26
N LEU A 214 9.63 1.74 -4.02
CA LEU A 214 8.70 2.13 -2.97
C LEU A 214 8.77 3.64 -2.65
N ARG A 215 9.97 4.24 -2.60
CA ARG A 215 10.12 5.70 -2.48
C ARG A 215 9.38 6.44 -3.60
N THR A 216 9.55 6.01 -4.84
CA THR A 216 8.97 6.68 -6.02
C THR A 216 7.45 6.56 -6.03
N VAL A 217 6.91 5.40 -5.66
CA VAL A 217 5.46 5.17 -5.49
C VAL A 217 4.88 6.05 -4.38
N ASP A 218 5.63 6.23 -3.31
CA ASP A 218 5.21 6.97 -2.13
C ASP A 218 5.19 8.49 -2.34
N GLU A 219 6.30 9.04 -2.83
CA GLU A 219 6.45 10.47 -3.16
C GLU A 219 5.49 10.89 -4.28
N GLY A 220 5.10 9.97 -5.18
CA GLY A 220 4.05 10.18 -6.17
C GLY A 220 2.63 10.13 -5.58
N PHE A 221 2.23 8.97 -5.05
CA PHE A 221 0.81 8.66 -4.77
C PHE A 221 0.48 8.56 -3.28
N LEU A 222 1.28 7.83 -2.48
CA LEU A 222 0.91 7.47 -1.11
C LEU A 222 1.01 8.64 -0.12
N TRP A 223 1.79 9.70 -0.42
CA TRP A 223 1.93 10.90 0.42
C TRP A 223 0.59 11.59 0.77
N ARG A 224 -0.46 11.37 -0.04
CA ARG A 224 -1.82 11.89 0.22
C ARG A 224 -2.54 11.17 1.36
N SER A 225 -2.00 10.04 1.82
CA SER A 225 -2.57 9.19 2.87
C SER A 225 -2.01 9.56 4.24
N GLY A 226 -2.73 9.20 5.31
CA GLY A 226 -2.21 9.34 6.66
C GLY A 226 -0.98 8.46 6.92
N ALA A 227 -0.18 8.80 7.93
CA ALA A 227 1.08 8.11 8.22
C ALA A 227 0.88 6.61 8.52
N VAL A 228 -0.22 6.23 9.16
CA VAL A 228 -0.52 4.83 9.51
C VAL A 228 -0.86 4.02 8.26
N GLU A 229 -1.72 4.58 7.41
CA GLU A 229 -2.12 4.01 6.13
C GLU A 229 -0.93 3.88 5.18
N ARG A 230 -0.09 4.91 5.11
CA ARG A 230 1.15 4.95 4.32
C ARG A 230 2.14 3.85 4.76
N MET A 231 2.43 3.72 6.07
CA MET A 231 3.27 2.63 6.59
C MET A 231 2.71 1.24 6.25
N ALA A 232 1.40 1.05 6.41
CA ALA A 232 0.73 -0.22 6.14
C ALA A 232 0.79 -0.59 4.65
N MET A 233 0.50 0.35 3.74
CA MET A 233 0.59 0.13 2.29
C MET A 233 2.02 -0.17 1.85
N LEU A 234 3.01 0.58 2.36
CA LEU A 234 4.42 0.33 2.08
C LEU A 234 4.86 -1.07 2.54
N ARG A 235 4.44 -1.53 3.73
CA ARG A 235 4.70 -2.91 4.17
C ARG A 235 4.06 -3.93 3.25
N VAL A 236 2.77 -3.78 2.90
CA VAL A 236 2.05 -4.73 2.05
C VAL A 236 2.70 -4.85 0.69
N ILE A 237 3.03 -3.72 0.04
CA ILE A 237 3.70 -3.71 -1.26
C ILE A 237 5.10 -4.34 -1.16
N ARG A 238 5.88 -4.00 -0.12
CA ARG A 238 7.19 -4.60 0.13
C ARG A 238 7.10 -6.12 0.31
N SER A 239 6.16 -6.61 1.12
CA SER A 239 5.94 -8.04 1.33
C SER A 239 5.49 -8.76 0.05
N MET A 240 4.60 -8.16 -0.75
CA MET A 240 4.20 -8.74 -2.05
C MET A 240 5.38 -8.83 -3.02
N PHE A 241 6.18 -7.77 -3.10
CA PHE A 241 7.37 -7.73 -3.96
C PHE A 241 8.44 -8.75 -3.52
N MET A 242 8.69 -8.88 -2.22
CA MET A 242 9.56 -9.93 -1.67
C MET A 242 9.02 -11.35 -1.96
N VAL A 243 7.70 -11.56 -1.93
CA VAL A 243 7.11 -12.85 -2.30
C VAL A 243 7.31 -13.17 -3.78
N LEU A 244 7.10 -12.20 -4.68
CA LEU A 244 7.35 -12.40 -6.13
C LEU A 244 8.81 -12.85 -6.37
N VAL A 245 9.77 -12.08 -5.85
CA VAL A 245 11.21 -12.36 -6.00
C VAL A 245 11.65 -13.68 -5.35
N LEU A 246 11.00 -14.13 -4.27
CA LEU A 246 11.34 -15.39 -3.58
C LEU A 246 10.60 -16.63 -4.12
N VAL A 247 9.53 -16.48 -4.90
CA VAL A 247 8.75 -17.61 -5.45
C VAL A 247 9.47 -18.33 -6.59
N GLU A 248 10.48 -17.72 -7.22
CA GLU A 248 11.33 -18.38 -8.22
C GLU A 248 12.39 -19.35 -7.64
N TYR A 249 12.29 -19.70 -6.35
CA TYR A 249 13.26 -20.54 -5.62
C TYR A 249 12.66 -21.87 -5.11
N ASP A 250 11.97 -22.62 -5.97
CA ASP A 250 11.64 -24.04 -5.74
C ASP A 250 12.10 -24.88 -6.98
N PRO A 251 13.06 -25.83 -6.82
CA PRO A 251 13.71 -26.56 -7.93
C PRO A 251 12.97 -27.80 -8.46
#